data_AF-A0A6L7NBD2-F1
#
_entry.id   AF-A0A6L7NBD2-F1
#
_cell.length_a   1.000
_cell.length_b   1.000
_cell.length_c   1.000
_cell.angle_alpha   90.00
_cell.angle_beta   90.00
_cell.angle_gamma   90.00
#
_symmetry.space_group_name_H-M   'P 1'
#
loop_
_entity.id
_entity.type
_entity.pdbx_description
1 polymer ?
#
loop_
_entity_poly.entity_id
_entity_poly.type
_entity_poly.pdbx_seq_one_letter_code
_entity_poly.pdbx_strand_id
1 'polypeptide(L)'
;MTDATVTEPTKLWFLLDRSGSMSGLAQDVIGGFNTFVAEQAREPDNAHLTLVQFDSQGPFEIIHDAARVADVPELTTDIYRPRGMTPLLDAIGKLVEYADQRIESRARDAQPAEDQLVVIFSDGLENASRRHTRASVAELISRRQEDGWEFVFMGANQDSYLEAGRIGVSQESISNFEASAAGTSAAFQSISRATSEYRGRTRVERRRHSGTFYGGTREAEAVMRPGVAPRGVPKQRRGIPNLERAAVGRPITRLGISLFPVYLLGNDLPEIATGPNSGLVIEELQASRVPSLEVANPTNRPILIPEGEQLIGGLQDRVLNTSVLVAPSTHLDIPVSCLEQGRWGARREFAHGRAFAPRRTRRAKNASVADSVRREGSRRSDQAAVWNVIDQELAHLGVDSGTRAVRDAEQFLRRDRQRAHTIRRLAGRGPLPGQCGVVVAHGRRVVAIEVFGNHDLLLPHWEGLVRSHLLERPTANGHPSATMALRRIRRFATAAAVANRGVGLGTELHVRDRRTVGQALIHEGTVVHASAFMIG
;
A
#
# COMPACT_ATOMS: atom_id res chain seq x y z
N MET A 1 6.11 -35.40 46.13
CA MET A 1 6.96 -35.29 44.94
C MET A 1 6.04 -35.02 43.78
N THR A 2 5.90 -33.75 43.40
CA THR A 2 5.08 -33.31 42.26
C THR A 2 5.77 -33.76 40.97
N ASP A 3 5.00 -34.47 40.14
CA ASP A 3 5.38 -34.99 38.84
C ASP A 3 5.92 -33.85 37.96
N ALA A 4 7.20 -33.90 37.60
CA ALA A 4 7.79 -32.92 36.71
C ALA A 4 7.24 -33.19 35.30
N THR A 5 6.28 -32.38 34.85
CA THR A 5 5.79 -32.43 33.47
C THR A 5 6.98 -32.30 32.53
N VAL A 6 7.34 -33.40 31.86
CA VAL A 6 8.40 -33.42 30.84
C VAL A 6 7.97 -32.46 29.74
N THR A 7 8.61 -31.30 29.67
CA THR A 7 8.35 -30.30 28.64
C THR A 7 8.98 -30.78 27.34
N GLU A 8 8.13 -31.07 26.35
CA GLU A 8 8.57 -31.54 25.03
C GLU A 8 9.32 -30.42 24.29
N PRO A 9 10.50 -30.72 23.72
CA PRO A 9 11.38 -29.68 23.19
C PRO A 9 10.75 -29.00 21.98
N THR A 10 10.88 -27.67 21.94
CA THR A 10 10.32 -26.84 20.88
C THR A 10 11.43 -26.27 20.02
N LYS A 11 11.27 -26.30 18.70
CA LYS A 11 12.17 -25.67 17.75
C LYS A 11 11.50 -24.43 17.15
N LEU A 12 12.05 -23.26 17.46
CA LEU A 12 11.64 -21.98 16.91
C LEU A 12 12.46 -21.66 15.65
N TRP A 13 11.79 -21.51 14.52
CA TRP A 13 12.38 -21.03 13.27
C TRP A 13 11.89 -19.62 13.01
N PHE A 14 12.75 -18.63 13.23
CA PHE A 14 12.41 -17.24 13.01
C PHE A 14 12.95 -16.79 11.65
N LEU A 15 12.05 -16.62 10.68
CA LEU A 15 12.38 -16.12 9.35
C LEU A 15 12.08 -14.62 9.30
N LEU A 16 13.14 -13.82 9.37
CA LEU A 16 13.08 -12.38 9.50
C LEU A 16 13.41 -11.69 8.17
N ASP A 17 12.43 -11.01 7.61
CA ASP A 17 12.59 -10.20 6.41
C ASP A 17 13.54 -9.03 6.67
N ARG A 18 14.57 -8.88 5.82
CA ARG A 18 15.51 -7.76 5.83
C ARG A 18 15.47 -6.99 4.50
N SER A 19 14.37 -7.09 3.75
CA SER A 19 14.20 -6.35 2.51
C SER A 19 14.16 -4.83 2.76
N GLY A 20 14.40 -4.03 1.71
CA GLY A 20 14.48 -2.58 1.82
C GLY A 20 13.21 -1.91 2.35
N SER A 21 12.05 -2.55 2.22
CA SER A 21 10.79 -2.04 2.77
C SER A 21 10.72 -2.11 4.30
N MET A 22 11.57 -2.92 4.94
CA MET A 22 11.71 -3.00 6.39
C MET A 22 12.57 -1.86 6.99
N SER A 23 13.13 -0.96 6.17
CA SER A 23 14.06 0.09 6.62
C SER A 23 13.47 1.01 7.69
N GLY A 24 12.17 1.27 7.60
CA GLY A 24 11.44 2.11 8.56
C GLY A 24 11.22 1.47 9.92
N LEU A 25 11.40 0.15 10.04
CA LEU A 25 11.10 -0.63 11.23
C LEU A 25 12.35 -1.21 11.89
N ALA A 26 13.55 -0.90 11.39
CA ALA A 26 14.77 -1.59 11.78
C ALA A 26 15.02 -1.63 13.29
N GLN A 27 14.93 -0.47 13.95
CA GLN A 27 15.13 -0.36 15.40
C GLN A 27 14.04 -1.09 16.19
N ASP A 28 12.78 -0.96 15.75
CA ASP A 28 11.64 -1.58 16.41
C ASP A 28 11.66 -3.11 16.26
N VAL A 29 12.11 -3.61 15.11
CA VAL A 29 12.32 -5.04 14.86
C VAL A 29 13.46 -5.58 15.73
N ILE A 30 14.58 -4.85 15.82
CA ILE A 30 15.69 -5.23 16.70
C ILE A 30 15.24 -5.30 18.15
N GLY A 31 14.64 -4.22 18.66
CA GLY A 31 14.19 -4.15 20.06
C GLY A 31 13.10 -5.19 20.36
N GLY A 32 12.15 -5.36 19.44
CA GLY A 32 11.07 -6.33 19.55
C GLY A 32 11.57 -7.78 19.55
N PHE A 33 12.48 -8.13 18.65
CA PHE A 33 13.10 -9.46 18.60
C PHE A 33 13.90 -9.76 19.88
N ASN A 34 14.71 -8.81 20.35
CA ASN A 34 15.50 -8.99 21.58
C ASN A 34 14.59 -9.15 22.81
N THR A 35 13.49 -8.38 22.86
CA THR A 35 12.47 -8.53 23.91
C THR A 35 11.80 -9.90 23.85
N PHE A 36 11.42 -10.35 22.65
CA PHE A 36 10.87 -11.69 22.44
C PHE A 36 11.84 -12.77 22.94
N VAL A 37 13.12 -12.73 22.54
CA VAL A 37 14.13 -13.69 23.01
C VAL A 37 14.26 -13.68 24.54
N ALA A 38 14.31 -12.50 25.16
CA ALA A 38 14.45 -12.36 26.61
C ALA A 38 13.24 -12.90 27.39
N GLU A 39 12.02 -12.73 26.86
CA GLU A 39 10.81 -13.31 27.44
C GLU A 39 10.78 -14.83 27.26
N GLN A 40 11.07 -15.30 26.04
CA GLN A 40 11.10 -16.73 25.73
C GLN A 40 12.21 -17.48 26.47
N ALA A 41 13.31 -16.83 26.85
CA ALA A 41 14.36 -17.41 27.68
C ALA A 41 13.92 -17.73 29.12
N ARG A 42 12.81 -17.12 29.61
CA ARG A 42 12.28 -17.34 30.96
C ARG A 42 11.32 -18.52 31.05
N GLU A 43 10.84 -19.02 29.92
CA GLU A 43 9.97 -20.19 29.88
C GLU A 43 10.73 -21.46 30.29
N PRO A 44 10.08 -22.40 31.00
CA PRO A 44 10.75 -23.53 31.65
C PRO A 44 11.14 -24.68 30.70
N ASP A 45 10.71 -24.65 29.44
CA ASP A 45 11.01 -25.70 28.44
C ASP A 45 12.34 -25.48 27.71
N ASN A 46 12.95 -26.59 27.27
CA ASN A 46 14.14 -26.55 26.42
C ASN A 46 13.76 -26.21 24.98
N ALA A 47 13.71 -24.92 24.67
CA ALA A 47 13.53 -24.43 23.30
C ALA A 47 14.86 -24.04 22.64
N HIS A 48 14.97 -24.35 21.35
CA HIS A 48 16.06 -23.89 20.49
C HIS A 48 15.54 -22.93 19.42
N LEU A 49 16.29 -21.89 19.11
CA LEU A 49 15.95 -20.90 18.10
C LEU A 49 16.96 -20.93 16.96
N THR A 50 16.47 -20.93 15.72
CA THR A 50 17.26 -20.57 14.54
C THR A 50 16.71 -19.26 13.99
N LEU A 51 17.56 -18.23 13.91
CA LEU A 51 17.23 -16.96 13.27
C LEU A 51 17.81 -16.95 11.87
N VAL A 52 16.94 -16.79 10.88
CA VAL A 52 17.32 -16.60 9.49
C VAL A 52 16.88 -15.22 9.04
N GLN A 53 17.76 -14.49 8.36
CA GLN A 53 17.41 -13.27 7.65
C GLN A 53 17.38 -13.52 6.15
N PHE A 54 16.55 -12.78 5.42
CA PHE A 54 16.52 -12.88 3.97
C PHE A 54 16.27 -11.52 3.29
N ASP A 55 16.93 -11.34 2.14
CA ASP A 55 16.70 -10.27 1.18
C ASP A 55 17.25 -10.71 -0.20
N SER A 56 17.07 -9.95 -1.28
CA SER A 56 17.55 -10.39 -2.60
C SER A 56 19.07 -10.44 -2.78
N GLN A 57 19.85 -9.84 -1.88
CA GLN A 57 21.32 -9.91 -1.85
C GLN A 57 21.81 -11.06 -0.96
N GLY A 58 21.12 -11.32 0.14
CA GLY A 58 21.31 -12.48 1.00
C GLY A 58 20.01 -13.28 1.10
N PRO A 59 19.68 -14.14 0.11
CA PRO A 59 18.36 -14.78 0.02
C PRO A 59 18.06 -15.76 1.15
N PHE A 60 19.06 -16.14 1.94
CA PHE A 60 18.92 -16.98 3.14
C PHE A 60 20.22 -16.94 3.95
N GLU A 61 20.23 -16.19 5.04
CA GLU A 61 21.39 -15.98 5.91
C GLU A 61 21.05 -16.46 7.32
N ILE A 62 21.74 -17.51 7.80
CA ILE A 62 21.55 -18.02 9.16
C ILE A 62 22.39 -17.17 10.11
N ILE A 63 21.73 -16.51 11.05
CA ILE A 63 22.36 -15.63 12.04
C ILE A 63 22.69 -16.40 13.31
N HIS A 64 21.73 -17.22 13.76
CA HIS A 64 21.89 -18.14 14.87
C HIS A 64 21.33 -19.48 14.46
N ASP A 65 22.07 -20.56 14.67
CA ASP A 65 21.60 -21.90 14.35
C ASP A 65 21.43 -22.75 15.61
N ALA A 66 20.18 -23.09 15.90
CA ALA A 66 19.81 -23.97 17.00
C ALA A 66 20.43 -23.62 18.37
N ALA A 67 20.63 -22.33 18.61
CA ALA A 67 21.00 -21.84 19.92
C ALA A 67 19.86 -22.11 20.90
N ARG A 68 20.19 -22.46 22.16
CA ARG A 68 19.20 -22.41 23.23
C ARG A 68 18.69 -20.98 23.31
N VAL A 69 17.39 -20.78 23.53
CA VAL A 69 16.82 -19.42 23.51
C VAL A 69 17.53 -18.47 24.48
N ALA A 70 17.94 -18.96 25.66
CA ALA A 70 18.70 -18.19 26.65
C ALA A 70 20.11 -17.77 26.20
N ASP A 71 20.67 -18.44 25.20
CA ASP A 71 22.02 -18.21 24.69
C ASP A 71 22.02 -17.44 23.34
N VAL A 72 20.84 -17.02 22.86
CA VAL A 72 20.71 -16.26 21.61
C VAL A 72 21.28 -14.85 21.84
N PRO A 73 22.35 -14.45 21.11
CA PRO A 73 22.87 -13.09 21.17
C PRO A 73 21.83 -12.05 20.75
N GLU A 74 21.98 -10.83 21.26
CA GLU A 74 21.15 -9.72 20.83
C GLU A 74 21.33 -9.46 19.33
N LEU A 75 20.21 -9.23 18.65
CA LEU A 75 20.20 -8.66 17.32
C LEU A 75 20.64 -7.20 17.41
N THR A 76 21.54 -6.78 16.53
CA THR A 76 22.06 -5.40 16.50
C THR A 76 21.92 -4.80 15.11
N THR A 77 22.15 -3.50 15.01
CA THR A 77 22.17 -2.76 13.73
C THR A 77 23.32 -3.15 12.81
N ASP A 78 24.31 -3.89 13.29
CA ASP A 78 25.38 -4.45 12.45
C ASP A 78 24.94 -5.76 11.79
N ILE A 79 24.01 -6.48 12.41
CA ILE A 79 23.46 -7.74 11.94
C ILE A 79 22.21 -7.52 11.09
N TYR A 80 21.27 -6.70 11.55
CA TYR A 80 20.01 -6.41 10.86
C TYR A 80 20.04 -5.04 10.16
N ARG A 81 20.29 -5.06 8.85
CA ARG A 81 20.36 -3.89 7.97
C ARG A 81 19.44 -4.05 6.74
N PRO A 82 18.21 -3.50 6.78
CA PRO A 82 17.26 -3.58 5.67
C PRO A 82 17.84 -3.13 4.32
N ARG A 83 17.71 -3.96 3.29
CA ARG A 83 18.26 -3.74 1.94
C ARG A 83 17.61 -4.67 0.91
N GLY A 84 17.78 -4.37 -0.38
CA GLY A 84 17.37 -5.30 -1.44
C GLY A 84 15.85 -5.51 -1.55
N MET A 85 15.49 -6.57 -2.27
CA MET A 85 14.11 -6.98 -2.58
C MET A 85 13.68 -8.18 -1.72
N THR A 86 12.44 -8.65 -1.85
CA THR A 86 11.79 -9.63 -0.93
C THR A 86 11.54 -10.98 -1.61
N PRO A 87 12.50 -11.93 -1.58
CA PRO A 87 12.32 -13.29 -2.11
C PRO A 87 11.70 -14.23 -1.05
N LEU A 88 10.50 -13.88 -0.56
CA LEU A 88 9.81 -14.56 0.54
C LEU A 88 9.55 -16.05 0.26
N LEU A 89 9.04 -16.39 -0.92
CA LEU A 89 8.71 -17.79 -1.27
C LEU A 89 9.96 -18.67 -1.31
N ASP A 90 11.06 -18.16 -1.87
CA ASP A 90 12.34 -18.87 -1.92
C ASP A 90 12.92 -19.04 -0.51
N ALA A 91 12.79 -18.03 0.35
CA ALA A 91 13.25 -18.07 1.73
C ALA A 91 12.49 -19.10 2.57
N ILE A 92 11.15 -19.16 2.43
CA ILE A 92 10.31 -20.18 3.10
C ILE A 92 10.68 -21.58 2.61
N GLY A 93 10.79 -21.78 1.29
CA GLY A 93 11.15 -23.09 0.73
C GLY A 93 12.48 -23.59 1.26
N LYS A 94 13.49 -22.72 1.30
CA LYS A 94 14.82 -23.04 1.82
C LYS A 94 14.84 -23.25 3.34
N LEU A 95 13.99 -22.55 4.09
CA LEU A 95 13.86 -22.76 5.55
C LEU A 95 13.34 -24.16 5.85
N VAL A 96 12.28 -24.58 5.15
CA VAL A 96 11.69 -25.92 5.33
C VAL A 96 12.70 -27.00 4.96
N GLU A 97 13.42 -26.85 3.84
CA GLU A 97 14.49 -27.77 3.44
C GLU A 97 15.58 -27.89 4.52
N TYR A 98 16.02 -26.75 5.08
CA TYR A 98 17.02 -26.73 6.14
C TYR A 98 16.52 -27.39 7.43
N ALA A 99 15.25 -27.15 7.77
CA ALA A 99 14.62 -27.73 8.94
C ALA A 99 14.43 -29.26 8.80
N ASP A 100 14.07 -29.75 7.61
CA ASP A 100 13.99 -31.18 7.32
C ASP A 100 15.36 -31.86 7.52
N GLN A 101 16.44 -31.27 6.99
CA GLN A 101 17.81 -31.78 7.16
C GLN A 101 18.19 -31.90 8.64
N ARG A 102 17.81 -30.91 9.46
CA ARG A 102 18.03 -30.95 10.91
C ARG A 102 17.25 -32.08 11.57
N ILE A 103 15.97 -32.24 11.23
CA ILE A 103 15.11 -33.28 11.80
C ILE A 103 15.70 -34.65 11.50
N GLU A 104 16.11 -34.89 10.26
CA GLU A 104 16.77 -36.15 9.87
C GLU A 104 18.07 -36.39 10.61
N SER A 105 18.91 -35.35 10.78
CA SER A 105 20.17 -35.47 11.53
C SER A 105 19.92 -35.84 12.98
N ARG A 106 18.98 -35.16 13.64
CA ARG A 106 18.62 -35.47 15.03
C ARG A 106 18.05 -36.86 15.21
N ALA A 107 17.23 -37.32 14.26
CA ALA A 107 16.68 -38.66 14.28
C ALA A 107 17.79 -39.73 14.15
N ARG A 108 18.80 -39.50 13.28
CA ARG A 108 19.98 -40.36 13.20
C ARG A 108 20.76 -40.40 14.51
N ASP A 109 20.83 -39.27 15.22
CA ASP A 109 21.52 -39.15 16.51
C ASP A 109 20.65 -39.57 17.72
N ALA A 110 19.50 -40.21 17.48
CA ALA A 110 18.53 -40.64 18.49
C ALA A 110 18.10 -39.53 19.48
N GLN A 111 18.11 -38.27 19.02
CA GLN A 111 17.68 -37.12 19.81
C GLN A 111 16.14 -37.08 19.89
N PRO A 112 15.56 -36.57 20.99
CA PRO A 112 14.12 -36.38 21.09
C PRO A 112 13.59 -35.50 19.97
N ALA A 113 12.41 -35.85 19.45
CA ALA A 113 11.74 -35.09 18.39
C ALA A 113 11.32 -33.71 18.92
N GLU A 114 11.63 -32.66 18.16
CA GLU A 114 11.19 -31.29 18.47
C GLU A 114 9.85 -30.99 17.80
N ASP A 115 8.97 -30.24 18.45
CA ASP A 115 7.83 -29.63 17.78
C ASP A 115 8.27 -28.37 17.05
N GLN A 116 7.85 -28.21 15.79
CA GLN A 116 8.37 -27.17 14.90
C GLN A 116 7.40 -25.98 14.86
N LEU A 117 7.88 -24.80 15.28
CA LEU A 117 7.16 -23.54 15.16
C LEU A 117 7.94 -22.60 14.22
N VAL A 118 7.34 -22.29 13.08
CA VAL A 118 7.89 -21.39 12.08
C VAL A 118 7.21 -20.04 12.19
N VAL A 119 7.97 -19.02 12.58
CA VAL A 119 7.54 -17.63 12.65
C VAL A 119 8.11 -16.88 11.45
N ILE A 120 7.22 -16.39 10.59
CA ILE A 120 7.58 -15.58 9.42
C ILE A 120 7.23 -14.14 9.74
N PHE A 121 8.25 -13.28 9.81
CA PHE A 121 8.09 -11.85 10.05
C PHE A 121 8.50 -11.09 8.80
N SER A 122 7.53 -10.60 8.05
CA SER A 122 7.74 -9.95 6.75
C SER A 122 6.61 -8.99 6.46
N ASP A 123 6.87 -7.86 5.81
CA ASP A 123 5.80 -7.01 5.30
C ASP A 123 5.06 -7.63 4.10
N GLY A 124 5.37 -8.87 3.70
CA GLY A 124 4.57 -9.70 2.81
C GLY A 124 4.66 -9.35 1.33
N LEU A 125 5.50 -8.40 0.93
CA LEU A 125 5.60 -7.94 -0.45
C LEU A 125 6.50 -8.83 -1.32
N GLU A 126 6.13 -10.10 -1.52
CA GLU A 126 6.85 -11.01 -2.44
C GLU A 126 7.04 -10.38 -3.83
N ASN A 127 8.30 -10.16 -4.23
CA ASN A 127 8.66 -9.48 -5.46
C ASN A 127 9.98 -9.95 -6.11
N ALA A 128 10.62 -11.00 -5.60
CA ALA A 128 11.96 -11.40 -6.05
C ALA A 128 12.23 -12.92 -6.13
N SER A 129 11.32 -13.78 -5.66
CA SER A 129 11.49 -15.23 -5.70
C SER A 129 11.53 -15.77 -7.14
N ARG A 130 12.34 -16.81 -7.36
CA ARG A 130 12.56 -17.43 -8.67
C ARG A 130 12.47 -18.96 -8.66
N ARG A 131 12.60 -19.61 -7.50
CA ARG A 131 12.58 -21.08 -7.38
C ARG A 131 11.20 -21.59 -7.00
N HIS A 132 10.55 -20.91 -6.07
CA HIS A 132 9.24 -21.29 -5.55
C HIS A 132 8.15 -20.36 -6.04
N THR A 133 6.99 -20.96 -6.30
CA THR A 133 5.72 -20.26 -6.56
C THR A 133 4.84 -20.31 -5.31
N ARG A 134 3.83 -19.44 -5.23
CA ARG A 134 2.85 -19.47 -4.13
C ARG A 134 2.20 -20.85 -3.98
N ALA A 135 1.84 -21.48 -5.11
CA ALA A 135 1.26 -22.81 -5.11
C ALA A 135 2.23 -23.87 -4.55
N SER A 136 3.50 -23.86 -4.95
CA SER A 136 4.47 -24.81 -4.41
C SER A 136 4.77 -24.60 -2.92
N VAL A 137 4.77 -23.34 -2.44
CA VAL A 137 4.95 -23.07 -1.00
C VAL A 137 3.69 -23.48 -0.22
N ALA A 138 2.50 -23.23 -0.76
CA ALA A 138 1.25 -23.69 -0.14
C ALA A 138 1.21 -25.20 0.04
N GLU A 139 1.64 -25.95 -0.98
CA GLU A 139 1.74 -27.40 -0.89
C GLU A 139 2.78 -27.83 0.15
N LEU A 140 3.94 -27.15 0.19
CA LEU A 140 5.00 -27.42 1.16
C LEU A 140 4.54 -27.19 2.62
N ILE A 141 3.89 -26.05 2.88
CA ILE A 141 3.34 -25.71 4.19
C ILE A 141 2.26 -26.71 4.59
N SER A 142 1.33 -27.04 3.69
CA SER A 142 0.27 -28.01 3.95
C SER A 142 0.82 -29.37 4.38
N ARG A 143 1.80 -29.92 3.67
CA ARG A 143 2.43 -31.20 4.03
C ARG A 143 3.08 -31.14 5.42
N ARG A 144 3.76 -30.05 5.74
CA ARG A 144 4.44 -29.90 7.05
C ARG A 144 3.45 -29.66 8.19
N GLN A 145 2.33 -29.01 7.93
CA GLN A 145 1.23 -28.92 8.90
C GLN A 145 0.63 -30.30 9.21
N GLU A 146 0.51 -31.19 8.22
CA GLU A 146 0.11 -32.60 8.43
C GLU A 146 1.13 -33.35 9.30
N ASP A 147 2.42 -33.03 9.18
CA ASP A 147 3.51 -33.53 10.05
C ASP A 147 3.49 -32.91 11.47
N GLY A 148 2.64 -31.92 11.71
CA GLY A 148 2.45 -31.25 13.00
C GLY A 148 3.26 -29.96 13.18
N TRP A 149 3.78 -29.37 12.11
CA TRP A 149 4.42 -28.05 12.17
C TRP A 149 3.38 -26.95 12.29
N GLU A 150 3.72 -25.91 13.06
CA GLU A 150 2.92 -24.71 13.14
C GLU A 150 3.59 -23.57 12.37
N PHE A 151 2.85 -22.93 11.47
CA PHE A 151 3.30 -21.78 10.71
C PHE A 151 2.55 -20.53 11.15
N VAL A 152 3.28 -19.51 11.52
CA VAL A 152 2.78 -18.22 11.96
C VAL A 152 3.29 -17.16 11.01
N PHE A 153 2.40 -16.31 10.54
CA PHE A 153 2.76 -15.20 9.68
C PHE A 153 2.40 -13.89 10.35
N MET A 154 3.40 -13.02 10.48
CA MET A 154 3.25 -11.69 11.00
C MET A 154 3.70 -10.69 9.94
N GLY A 155 2.77 -9.86 9.48
CA GLY A 155 3.11 -8.86 8.48
C GLY A 155 2.69 -7.44 8.79
N ALA A 156 3.57 -6.53 8.36
CA ALA A 156 3.49 -5.08 8.60
C ALA A 156 2.37 -4.41 7.77
N ASN A 157 1.68 -5.19 6.93
CA ASN A 157 0.61 -4.72 6.05
C ASN A 157 -0.69 -5.48 6.32
N GLN A 158 -1.81 -4.94 5.83
CA GLN A 158 -3.12 -5.55 6.01
C GLN A 158 -3.40 -6.67 4.98
N ASP A 159 -2.50 -6.83 4.01
CA ASP A 159 -2.56 -7.88 2.99
C ASP A 159 -1.94 -9.19 3.48
N SER A 160 -1.40 -9.27 4.71
CA SER A 160 -0.83 -10.51 5.27
C SER A 160 -1.84 -11.67 5.25
N TYR A 161 -3.13 -11.40 5.45
CA TYR A 161 -4.18 -12.42 5.31
C TYR A 161 -4.35 -12.95 3.89
N LEU A 162 -4.16 -12.09 2.89
CA LEU A 162 -4.23 -12.48 1.48
C LEU A 162 -2.95 -13.18 1.04
N GLU A 163 -1.78 -12.64 1.40
CA GLU A 163 -0.48 -13.19 1.00
C GLU A 163 -0.16 -14.49 1.75
N ALA A 164 -0.29 -14.51 3.08
CA ALA A 164 -0.06 -15.71 3.88
C ALA A 164 -1.16 -16.77 3.64
N GLY A 165 -2.41 -16.35 3.42
CA GLY A 165 -3.49 -17.25 3.03
C GLY A 165 -3.24 -17.94 1.68
N ARG A 166 -2.61 -17.25 0.71
CA ARG A 166 -2.25 -17.84 -0.60
C ARG A 166 -1.11 -18.86 -0.53
N ILE A 167 -0.33 -18.85 0.55
CA ILE A 167 0.73 -19.84 0.81
C ILE A 167 0.32 -20.85 1.88
N GLY A 168 -0.97 -20.95 2.23
CA GLY A 168 -1.49 -22.03 3.08
C GLY A 168 -1.41 -21.78 4.59
N VAL A 169 -1.03 -20.59 5.05
CA VAL A 169 -1.06 -20.27 6.49
C VAL A 169 -2.51 -20.07 6.94
N SER A 170 -2.88 -20.72 8.05
CA SER A 170 -4.23 -20.63 8.62
C SER A 170 -4.55 -19.20 9.06
N GLN A 171 -5.77 -18.74 8.79
CA GLN A 171 -6.23 -17.38 9.12
C GLN A 171 -6.07 -17.04 10.61
N GLU A 172 -6.24 -18.01 11.50
CA GLU A 172 -6.08 -17.81 12.95
C GLU A 172 -4.62 -17.78 13.42
N SER A 173 -3.67 -18.04 12.52
CA SER A 173 -2.21 -17.94 12.73
C SER A 173 -1.57 -16.81 11.92
N ILE A 174 -2.39 -15.92 11.36
CA ILE A 174 -1.96 -14.69 10.70
C ILE A 174 -2.30 -13.51 11.63
N SER A 175 -1.36 -12.57 11.74
CA SER A 175 -1.61 -11.28 12.39
C SER A 175 -1.02 -10.15 11.56
N ASN A 176 -1.81 -9.10 11.36
CA ASN A 176 -1.29 -7.85 10.84
C ASN A 176 -0.76 -6.99 11.99
N PHE A 177 0.32 -6.25 11.77
CA PHE A 177 0.73 -5.16 12.66
C PHE A 177 0.91 -3.84 11.91
N GLU A 178 0.66 -2.72 12.59
CA GLU A 178 0.91 -1.41 12.00
C GLU A 178 2.43 -1.23 11.89
N ALA A 179 2.91 -0.81 10.72
CA ALA A 179 4.30 -0.39 10.50
C ALA A 179 4.62 0.91 11.29
N SER A 180 4.57 0.82 12.61
CA SER A 180 4.82 1.86 13.61
C SER A 180 5.56 1.22 14.78
N ALA A 181 6.23 2.02 15.61
CA ALA A 181 6.92 1.51 16.80
C ALA A 181 5.92 0.81 17.75
N ALA A 182 4.76 1.42 17.98
CA ALA A 182 3.70 0.84 18.81
C ALA A 182 3.12 -0.45 18.20
N GLY A 183 2.88 -0.46 16.88
CA GLY A 183 2.37 -1.63 16.18
C GLY A 183 3.37 -2.78 16.18
N THR A 184 4.64 -2.51 15.88
CA THR A 184 5.73 -3.49 15.89
C THR A 184 5.95 -4.07 17.28
N SER A 185 5.97 -3.21 18.31
CA SER A 185 6.06 -3.65 19.70
C SER A 185 4.89 -4.56 20.09
N ALA A 186 3.66 -4.19 19.72
CA ALA A 186 2.48 -5.03 19.97
C ALA A 186 2.51 -6.34 19.17
N ALA A 187 3.16 -6.34 18.00
CA ALA A 187 3.37 -7.53 17.17
C ALA A 187 4.28 -8.53 17.87
N PHE A 188 5.45 -8.09 18.33
CA PHE A 188 6.34 -8.95 19.10
C PHE A 188 5.72 -9.41 20.42
N GLN A 189 4.91 -8.56 21.08
CA GLN A 189 4.14 -8.96 22.26
C GLN A 189 3.13 -10.08 21.93
N SER A 190 2.38 -9.95 20.82
CA SER A 190 1.44 -10.97 20.36
C SER A 190 2.13 -12.31 20.07
N ILE A 191 3.25 -12.29 19.34
CA ILE A 191 4.01 -13.51 19.06
C ILE A 191 4.55 -14.09 20.36
N SER A 192 5.16 -13.28 21.22
CA SER A 192 5.78 -13.77 22.47
C SER A 192 4.76 -14.48 23.36
N ARG A 193 3.60 -13.87 23.62
CA ARG A 193 2.53 -14.52 24.38
C ARG A 193 2.08 -15.83 23.74
N ALA A 194 1.77 -15.81 22.44
CA ALA A 194 1.28 -16.99 21.74
C ALA A 194 2.34 -18.11 21.64
N THR A 195 3.63 -17.76 21.53
CA THR A 195 4.74 -18.71 21.60
C THR A 195 4.85 -19.33 22.99
N SER A 196 4.74 -18.54 24.06
CA SER A 196 4.72 -19.06 25.44
C SER A 196 3.53 -20.02 25.66
N GLU A 197 2.33 -19.66 25.20
CA GLU A 197 1.15 -20.54 25.27
C GLU A 197 1.35 -21.83 24.47
N TYR A 198 1.93 -21.74 23.26
CA TYR A 198 2.26 -22.90 22.44
C TYR A 198 3.27 -23.82 23.14
N ARG A 199 4.32 -23.25 23.74
CA ARG A 199 5.37 -23.97 24.47
C ARG A 199 4.84 -24.64 25.75
N GLY A 200 3.88 -24.02 26.43
CA GLY A 200 3.22 -24.57 27.61
C GLY A 200 2.28 -25.75 27.35
N ARG A 201 1.84 -25.95 26.10
CA ARG A 201 0.95 -27.06 25.70
C ARG A 201 1.72 -28.37 25.48
N THR A 202 1.08 -29.49 25.76
CA THR A 202 1.53 -30.81 25.30
C THR A 202 1.44 -30.93 23.78
N ARG A 203 2.19 -31.82 23.15
CA ARG A 203 2.16 -32.08 21.69
C ARG A 203 0.77 -32.43 21.19
N VAL A 204 -0.01 -33.16 21.99
CA VAL A 204 -1.41 -33.48 21.68
C VAL A 204 -2.25 -32.20 21.62
N GLU A 205 -2.08 -31.29 22.57
CA GLU A 205 -2.78 -30.00 22.59
C GLU A 205 -2.29 -29.08 21.47
N ARG A 206 -0.98 -29.01 21.21
CA ARG A 206 -0.39 -28.26 20.08
C ARG A 206 -1.04 -28.70 18.75
N ARG A 207 -1.13 -30.02 18.52
CA ARG A 207 -1.79 -30.58 17.32
C ARG A 207 -3.28 -30.26 17.25
N ARG A 208 -4.01 -30.30 18.37
CA ARG A 208 -5.44 -29.92 18.41
C ARG A 208 -5.68 -28.45 18.12
N HIS A 209 -4.73 -27.60 18.48
CA HIS A 209 -4.78 -26.15 18.26
C HIS A 209 -4.05 -25.71 16.98
N SER A 210 -3.64 -26.63 16.11
CA SER A 210 -2.91 -26.27 14.90
C SER A 210 -3.73 -25.31 14.03
N GLY A 211 -3.07 -24.26 13.56
CA GLY A 211 -3.69 -23.21 12.78
C GLY A 211 -4.41 -22.14 13.61
N THR A 212 -4.51 -22.28 14.93
CA THR A 212 -5.17 -21.34 15.86
C THR A 212 -4.19 -20.63 16.80
N PHE A 213 -2.95 -20.40 16.34
CA PHE A 213 -1.82 -19.95 17.15
C PHE A 213 -2.12 -18.78 18.10
N TYR A 214 -2.83 -17.75 17.63
CA TYR A 214 -3.11 -16.55 18.44
C TYR A 214 -4.27 -16.73 19.46
N GLY A 215 -5.01 -17.84 19.43
CA GLY A 215 -6.09 -18.11 20.38
C GLY A 215 -7.21 -17.06 20.37
N GLY A 216 -7.42 -16.38 19.24
CA GLY A 216 -8.40 -15.29 19.11
C GLY A 216 -7.94 -13.91 19.63
N THR A 217 -6.75 -13.80 20.23
CA THR A 217 -6.21 -12.53 20.74
C THR A 217 -5.04 -12.06 19.87
N ARG A 218 -5.17 -10.87 19.26
CA ARG A 218 -4.14 -10.25 18.41
C ARG A 218 -3.94 -8.79 18.82
N GLU A 219 -3.03 -8.56 19.75
CA GLU A 219 -2.70 -7.25 20.33
C GLU A 219 -2.26 -6.24 19.26
N ALA A 220 -1.43 -6.67 18.31
CA ALA A 220 -1.05 -5.84 17.16
C ALA A 220 -2.24 -5.29 16.36
N GLU A 221 -3.29 -6.09 16.17
CA GLU A 221 -4.50 -5.67 15.48
C GLU A 221 -5.41 -4.77 16.34
N ALA A 222 -5.26 -4.82 17.66
CA ALA A 222 -5.93 -3.88 18.56
C ALA A 222 -5.28 -2.49 18.50
N VAL A 223 -3.96 -2.41 18.37
CA VAL A 223 -3.22 -1.14 18.19
C VAL A 223 -3.51 -0.50 16.84
N MET A 224 -3.76 -1.29 15.80
CA MET A 224 -4.29 -0.81 14.51
C MET A 224 -5.65 -0.10 14.59
N ARG A 225 -6.32 -0.10 15.74
CA ARG A 225 -7.56 0.64 15.98
C ARG A 225 -7.28 1.93 16.78
N PRO A 226 -6.60 2.95 16.23
CA PRO A 226 -6.52 4.23 16.92
C PRO A 226 -7.91 4.88 16.87
N GLY A 227 -8.53 5.04 18.04
CA GLY A 227 -9.75 5.83 18.24
C GLY A 227 -10.94 5.35 17.41
N VAL A 228 -11.74 4.45 17.97
CA VAL A 228 -13.16 4.37 17.59
C VAL A 228 -13.76 5.74 17.88
N ALA A 229 -13.84 6.59 16.85
CA ALA A 229 -14.82 7.67 16.84
C ALA A 229 -16.16 7.04 17.24
N PRO A 230 -16.89 7.64 18.19
CA PRO A 230 -18.01 6.98 18.85
C PRO A 230 -18.92 6.34 17.81
N ARG A 231 -19.23 5.04 18.00
CA ARG A 231 -20.25 4.33 17.24
C ARG A 231 -21.53 5.16 17.35
N GLY A 232 -21.93 5.83 16.26
CA GLY A 232 -23.17 6.59 16.28
C GLY A 232 -23.34 7.78 15.35
N VAL A 233 -22.41 8.11 14.43
CA VAL A 233 -22.78 9.04 13.35
C VAL A 233 -23.26 8.22 12.15
N PRO A 234 -24.53 8.34 11.73
CA PRO A 234 -24.99 7.69 10.51
C PRO A 234 -24.11 8.15 9.36
N LYS A 235 -23.51 7.22 8.60
CA LYS A 235 -22.81 7.51 7.34
C LYS A 235 -23.83 8.14 6.38
N GLN A 236 -23.94 9.47 6.41
CA GLN A 236 -24.87 10.19 5.54
C GLN A 236 -24.40 10.03 4.11
N ARG A 237 -25.25 9.39 3.29
CA ARG A 237 -25.08 9.38 1.84
C ARG A 237 -25.33 10.78 1.34
N ARG A 238 -24.25 11.50 1.02
CA ARG A 238 -24.32 12.84 0.42
C ARG A 238 -23.87 12.77 -1.03
N GLY A 239 -24.52 13.56 -1.88
CA GLY A 239 -24.00 13.88 -3.20
C GLY A 239 -22.82 14.84 -3.09
N ILE A 240 -22.09 15.01 -4.18
CA ILE A 240 -21.02 16.00 -4.31
C ILE A 240 -21.72 17.35 -4.58
N PRO A 241 -21.60 18.34 -3.67
CA PRO A 241 -22.25 19.64 -3.85
C PRO A 241 -21.80 20.29 -5.16
N ASN A 242 -22.65 21.18 -5.69
CA ASN A 242 -22.50 22.07 -6.87
C ASN A 242 -21.98 21.49 -8.20
N LEU A 243 -21.47 20.26 -8.23
CA LEU A 243 -21.02 19.54 -9.41
C LEU A 243 -22.19 19.19 -10.35
N GLU A 244 -23.41 19.08 -9.83
CA GLU A 244 -24.62 18.89 -10.63
C GLU A 244 -24.93 20.07 -11.56
N ARG A 245 -24.41 21.26 -11.24
CA ARG A 245 -24.59 22.50 -12.01
C ARG A 245 -23.45 22.75 -13.01
N ALA A 246 -22.52 21.81 -13.13
CA ALA A 246 -21.39 21.94 -14.03
C ALA A 246 -21.84 22.03 -15.49
N ALA A 247 -21.24 22.94 -16.24
CA ALA A 247 -21.39 23.04 -17.68
C ALA A 247 -20.18 22.41 -18.40
N VAL A 248 -20.39 21.94 -19.63
CA VAL A 248 -19.30 21.46 -20.50
C VAL A 248 -19.26 22.27 -21.79
N GLY A 249 -18.07 22.69 -22.21
CA GLY A 249 -17.86 23.36 -23.48
C GLY A 249 -17.60 22.40 -24.64
N ARG A 250 -17.23 22.96 -25.80
CA ARG A 250 -16.88 22.16 -26.98
C ARG A 250 -15.57 21.40 -26.75
N PRO A 251 -15.50 20.10 -27.10
CA PRO A 251 -14.30 19.32 -26.86
C PRO A 251 -13.19 19.65 -27.85
N ILE A 252 -11.94 19.55 -27.40
CA ILE A 252 -10.78 19.41 -28.29
C ILE A 252 -10.51 17.92 -28.48
N THR A 253 -10.54 17.46 -29.73
CA THR A 253 -10.27 16.05 -30.07
C THR A 253 -8.91 15.90 -30.73
N ARG A 254 -8.04 15.05 -30.18
CA ARG A 254 -6.74 14.69 -30.75
C ARG A 254 -6.46 13.23 -30.48
N LEU A 255 -5.91 12.51 -31.47
CA LEU A 255 -5.51 11.10 -31.32
C LEU A 255 -6.64 10.18 -30.81
N GLY A 256 -7.90 10.46 -31.18
CA GLY A 256 -9.07 9.70 -30.71
C GLY A 256 -9.51 10.01 -29.27
N ILE A 257 -8.88 10.98 -28.61
CA ILE A 257 -9.16 11.43 -27.25
C ILE A 257 -9.77 12.83 -27.30
N SER A 258 -10.90 13.00 -26.62
CA SER A 258 -11.66 14.25 -26.56
C SER A 258 -11.64 14.82 -25.15
N LEU A 259 -11.22 16.07 -25.01
CA LEU A 259 -11.20 16.79 -23.74
C LEU A 259 -12.28 17.87 -23.76
N PHE A 260 -13.33 17.67 -22.97
CA PHE A 260 -14.39 18.66 -22.78
C PHE A 260 -14.00 19.58 -21.62
N PRO A 261 -13.91 20.90 -21.83
CA PRO A 261 -13.70 21.83 -20.73
C PRO A 261 -14.93 21.84 -19.81
N VAL A 262 -14.71 21.83 -18.50
CA VAL A 262 -15.76 21.88 -17.47
C VAL A 262 -15.72 23.24 -16.78
N TYR A 263 -16.90 23.77 -16.46
CA TYR A 263 -17.10 25.04 -15.77
C TYR A 263 -18.04 24.84 -14.58
N LEU A 264 -17.65 25.35 -13.41
CA LEU A 264 -18.49 25.44 -12.23
C LEU A 264 -18.96 26.88 -12.03
N LEU A 265 -20.26 27.08 -11.89
CA LEU A 265 -20.86 28.39 -11.63
C LEU A 265 -20.99 28.61 -10.12
N GLY A 266 -20.47 29.73 -9.61
CA GLY A 266 -20.63 30.15 -8.20
C GLY A 266 -19.92 29.22 -7.20
N ASN A 267 -18.66 28.88 -7.47
CA ASN A 267 -17.82 28.10 -6.56
C ASN A 267 -16.84 29.03 -5.83
N ASP A 268 -17.31 29.66 -4.77
CA ASP A 268 -16.49 30.54 -3.93
C ASP A 268 -15.64 29.67 -3.00
N LEU A 269 -14.33 29.86 -3.09
CA LEU A 269 -13.32 29.19 -2.27
C LEU A 269 -12.36 30.25 -1.74
N PRO A 270 -11.76 30.03 -0.56
CA PRO A 270 -10.63 30.85 -0.13
C PRO A 270 -9.47 30.73 -1.12
N GLU A 271 -8.50 31.65 -1.03
CA GLU A 271 -7.27 31.55 -1.80
C GLU A 271 -6.50 30.28 -1.39
N ILE A 272 -6.40 29.32 -2.32
CA ILE A 272 -5.75 28.03 -2.12
C ILE A 272 -4.59 27.93 -3.12
N ALA A 273 -3.40 27.64 -2.63
CA ALA A 273 -2.25 27.34 -3.49
C ALA A 273 -2.24 25.85 -3.89
N THR A 274 -1.64 25.52 -5.03
CA THR A 274 -1.50 24.14 -5.48
C THR A 274 -0.39 23.99 -6.52
N GLY A 275 0.03 22.74 -6.75
CA GLY A 275 1.06 22.41 -7.74
C GLY A 275 2.48 22.78 -7.31
N PRO A 276 3.45 22.75 -8.25
CA PRO A 276 4.88 22.78 -7.95
C PRO A 276 5.38 24.06 -7.26
N ASN A 277 4.68 25.18 -7.44
CA ASN A 277 5.07 26.48 -6.90
C ASN A 277 4.27 26.85 -5.64
N SER A 278 3.57 25.89 -5.03
CA SER A 278 2.71 26.14 -3.86
C SER A 278 3.46 26.45 -2.58
N GLY A 279 4.76 26.12 -2.50
CA GLY A 279 5.56 26.21 -1.28
C GLY A 279 5.42 25.00 -0.35
N LEU A 280 4.74 23.94 -0.79
CA LEU A 280 4.65 22.67 -0.07
C LEU A 280 6.03 22.02 0.07
N VAL A 281 6.35 21.53 1.27
CA VAL A 281 7.54 20.72 1.53
C VAL A 281 7.08 19.28 1.76
N ILE A 282 7.76 18.32 1.10
CA ILE A 282 7.44 16.89 1.18
C ILE A 282 8.67 16.15 1.68
N GLU A 283 8.51 15.40 2.75
CA GLU A 283 9.59 14.65 3.36
C GLU A 283 9.25 13.16 3.51
N GLU A 284 10.28 12.32 3.45
CA GLU A 284 10.16 10.94 3.94
C GLU A 284 10.13 10.98 5.46
N LEU A 285 9.18 10.28 6.07
CA LEU A 285 9.19 10.04 7.51
C LEU A 285 10.51 9.38 7.91
N GLN A 286 11.10 9.81 9.05
CA GLN A 286 12.40 9.28 9.52
C GLN A 286 12.41 7.76 9.74
N ALA A 287 11.22 7.17 9.93
CA ALA A 287 10.97 5.74 10.04
C ALA A 287 10.26 5.16 8.80
N SER A 288 10.55 5.66 7.59
CA SER A 288 10.09 5.21 6.26
C SER A 288 8.80 4.37 6.27
N ARG A 289 7.70 4.95 6.77
CA ARG A 289 6.41 4.25 6.88
C ARG A 289 5.72 4.25 5.52
N VAL A 290 5.78 3.14 4.80
CA VAL A 290 4.77 2.88 3.76
C VAL A 290 3.47 2.51 4.50
N PRO A 291 2.32 3.18 4.25
CA PRO A 291 1.96 3.95 3.05
C PRO A 291 1.72 5.47 3.30
N SER A 292 2.63 6.18 3.97
CA SER A 292 2.49 7.63 4.25
C SER A 292 3.74 8.45 3.92
N LEU A 293 3.53 9.72 3.56
CA LEU A 293 4.58 10.75 3.53
C LEU A 293 4.21 11.86 4.49
N GLU A 294 5.21 12.57 5.02
CA GLU A 294 4.97 13.79 5.78
C GLU A 294 4.99 14.98 4.82
N VAL A 295 4.03 15.89 4.97
CA VAL A 295 4.05 17.17 4.26
C VAL A 295 3.97 18.32 5.24
N ALA A 296 4.68 19.39 4.93
CA ALA A 296 4.62 20.66 5.64
C ALA A 296 4.12 21.76 4.72
N ASN A 297 3.20 22.56 5.23
CA ASN A 297 2.79 23.82 4.62
C ASN A 297 3.37 24.98 5.44
N PRO A 298 4.51 25.56 5.04
CA PRO A 298 5.13 26.70 5.73
C PRO A 298 4.46 28.04 5.39
N THR A 299 3.46 28.04 4.50
CA THR A 299 2.83 29.26 4.00
C THR A 299 1.63 29.67 4.86
N ASN A 300 1.13 30.88 4.61
CA ASN A 300 -0.05 31.43 5.28
C ASN A 300 -1.39 31.10 4.59
N ARG A 301 -1.38 30.26 3.55
CA ARG A 301 -2.55 29.87 2.75
C ARG A 301 -2.70 28.36 2.70
N PRO A 302 -3.92 27.81 2.60
CA PRO A 302 -4.08 26.37 2.41
C PRO A 302 -3.44 25.90 1.11
N ILE A 303 -2.88 24.69 1.11
CA ILE A 303 -2.30 24.07 -0.09
C ILE A 303 -3.09 22.81 -0.46
N LEU A 304 -3.63 22.77 -1.68
CA LEU A 304 -4.26 21.58 -2.25
C LEU A 304 -3.21 20.67 -2.88
N ILE A 305 -3.27 19.39 -2.54
CA ILE A 305 -2.58 18.30 -3.24
C ILE A 305 -3.65 17.37 -3.82
N PRO A 306 -3.92 17.41 -5.13
CA PRO A 306 -4.94 16.58 -5.76
C PRO A 306 -4.56 15.09 -5.77
N GLU A 307 -5.57 14.22 -5.65
CA GLU A 307 -5.36 12.79 -5.81
C GLU A 307 -4.83 12.47 -7.22
N GLY A 308 -3.91 11.52 -7.31
CA GLY A 308 -3.33 11.15 -8.60
C GLY A 308 -2.13 11.98 -9.05
N GLU A 309 -1.81 13.06 -8.34
CA GLU A 309 -0.52 13.73 -8.49
C GLU A 309 0.63 12.77 -8.13
N GLN A 310 1.66 12.74 -8.97
CA GLN A 310 2.84 11.91 -8.73
C GLN A 310 3.88 12.71 -7.95
N LEU A 311 4.45 12.11 -6.92
CA LEU A 311 5.59 12.63 -6.17
C LEU A 311 6.80 11.77 -6.52
N ILE A 312 7.75 12.35 -7.24
CA ILE A 312 8.91 11.64 -7.79
C ILE A 312 10.10 11.87 -6.88
N GLY A 313 10.86 10.83 -6.56
CA GLY A 313 11.99 10.93 -5.62
C GLY A 313 11.77 10.13 -4.35
N GLY A 314 12.28 10.59 -3.22
CA GLY A 314 12.27 9.83 -1.97
C GLY A 314 12.97 8.49 -2.10
N LEU A 315 12.53 7.50 -1.32
CA LEU A 315 12.92 6.10 -1.50
C LEU A 315 12.29 5.50 -2.76
N GLN A 316 11.08 5.92 -3.10
CA GLN A 316 10.29 5.46 -4.24
C GLN A 316 9.33 6.54 -4.71
N ASP A 317 8.99 6.51 -6.00
CA ASP A 317 7.95 7.40 -6.54
C ASP A 317 6.58 7.06 -5.92
N ARG A 318 5.79 8.09 -5.58
CA ARG A 318 4.50 7.97 -4.88
C ARG A 318 3.36 8.61 -5.66
N VAL A 319 2.13 8.24 -5.31
CA VAL A 319 0.90 8.92 -5.74
C VAL A 319 -0.03 9.13 -4.55
N LEU A 320 -0.69 10.28 -4.46
CA LEU A 320 -1.66 10.52 -3.38
C LEU A 320 -2.90 9.64 -3.53
N ASN A 321 -3.35 9.05 -2.42
CA ASN A 321 -4.54 8.19 -2.37
C ASN A 321 -5.84 8.99 -2.40
N THR A 322 -5.87 10.11 -1.68
CA THR A 322 -6.98 11.05 -1.58
C THR A 322 -6.49 12.47 -1.82
N SER A 323 -7.40 13.39 -2.14
CA SER A 323 -7.04 14.81 -2.28
C SER A 323 -6.95 15.43 -0.89
N VAL A 324 -5.89 16.19 -0.62
CA VAL A 324 -5.64 16.76 0.70
C VAL A 324 -5.53 18.27 0.60
N LEU A 325 -6.24 19.00 1.47
CA LEU A 325 -6.09 20.44 1.65
C LEU A 325 -5.32 20.70 2.94
N VAL A 326 -4.02 20.94 2.83
CA VAL A 326 -3.09 21.14 3.96
C VAL A 326 -3.31 22.54 4.53
N ALA A 327 -3.57 22.63 5.84
CA ALA A 327 -3.80 23.91 6.50
C ALA A 327 -2.51 24.77 6.54
N PRO A 328 -2.63 26.11 6.60
CA PRO A 328 -1.48 26.99 6.79
C PRO A 328 -0.66 26.63 8.02
N SER A 329 0.66 26.73 7.94
CA SER A 329 1.59 26.50 9.06
C SER A 329 1.39 25.16 9.78
N THR A 330 1.13 24.08 9.04
CA THR A 330 0.93 22.73 9.60
C THR A 330 1.81 21.68 8.96
N HIS A 331 2.02 20.60 9.70
CA HIS A 331 2.57 19.33 9.24
C HIS A 331 1.50 18.26 9.35
N LEU A 332 1.43 17.35 8.38
CA LEU A 332 0.52 16.19 8.45
C LEU A 332 1.02 15.03 7.59
N ASP A 333 0.59 13.82 7.95
CA ASP A 333 0.84 12.61 7.17
C ASP A 333 -0.21 12.45 6.07
N ILE A 334 0.25 12.31 4.82
CA ILE A 334 -0.61 12.04 3.66
C ILE A 334 -0.57 10.56 3.25
N PRO A 335 -1.72 9.94 2.93
CA PRO A 335 -1.76 8.57 2.45
C PRO A 335 -1.35 8.49 0.98
N VAL A 336 -0.40 7.61 0.68
CA VAL A 336 0.17 7.43 -0.66
C VAL A 336 0.21 5.97 -1.11
N SER A 337 0.29 5.72 -2.41
CA SER A 337 0.70 4.42 -2.99
C SER A 337 2.07 4.56 -3.65
N CYS A 338 2.82 3.46 -3.71
CA CYS A 338 4.05 3.36 -4.49
C CYS A 338 3.73 3.27 -6.00
N LEU A 339 4.48 3.99 -6.82
CA LEU A 339 4.43 3.96 -8.29
C LEU A 339 5.67 3.31 -8.94
N GLU A 340 6.58 2.78 -8.13
CA GLU A 340 7.84 2.15 -8.52
C GLU A 340 8.05 0.93 -7.62
N GLN A 341 8.60 -0.17 -8.14
CA GLN A 341 8.82 -1.43 -7.41
C GLN A 341 10.30 -1.66 -7.06
N GLY A 342 11.22 -1.22 -7.93
CA GLY A 342 12.62 -1.68 -7.92
C GLY A 342 13.65 -0.71 -7.35
N ARG A 343 13.26 0.45 -6.80
CA ARG A 343 14.18 1.43 -6.22
C ARG A 343 14.06 1.43 -4.69
N TRP A 344 15.06 0.89 -4.01
CA TRP A 344 15.21 0.94 -2.55
C TRP A 344 16.68 1.24 -2.23
N GLY A 345 16.94 2.18 -1.31
CA GLY A 345 18.30 2.51 -0.85
C GLY A 345 19.01 3.69 -1.54
N ALA A 346 18.43 4.29 -2.59
CA ALA A 346 18.92 5.53 -3.20
C ALA A 346 17.90 6.66 -3.00
N ARG A 347 17.95 7.31 -1.82
CA ARG A 347 17.09 8.44 -1.48
C ARG A 347 17.38 9.62 -2.42
N ARG A 348 16.32 10.20 -2.96
CA ARG A 348 16.36 11.45 -3.74
C ARG A 348 15.44 12.47 -3.07
N GLU A 349 15.66 13.75 -3.31
CA GLU A 349 14.68 14.77 -2.93
C GLU A 349 13.37 14.56 -3.70
N PHE A 350 12.24 14.84 -3.04
CA PHE A 350 10.95 14.77 -3.69
C PHE A 350 10.76 15.97 -4.62
N ALA A 351 10.17 15.69 -5.78
CA ALA A 351 9.75 16.67 -6.76
C ALA A 351 8.37 16.29 -7.31
N HIS A 352 7.65 17.28 -7.81
CA HIS A 352 6.39 17.04 -8.51
C HIS A 352 6.63 16.32 -9.84
N GLY A 353 5.85 15.28 -10.11
CA GLY A 353 5.87 14.58 -11.38
C GLY A 353 5.32 15.45 -12.52
N ARG A 354 5.86 15.25 -13.73
CA ARG A 354 5.43 15.99 -14.93
C ARG A 354 4.03 15.59 -15.43
N ALA A 355 3.50 14.47 -14.95
CA ALA A 355 2.21 13.91 -15.32
C ALA A 355 1.48 13.35 -14.09
N PHE A 356 0.15 13.36 -14.12
CA PHE A 356 -0.65 12.59 -13.17
C PHE A 356 -0.46 11.09 -13.41
N ALA A 357 -0.74 10.27 -12.39
CA ALA A 357 -0.76 8.82 -12.55
C ALA A 357 -1.80 8.43 -13.65
N PRO A 358 -1.51 7.41 -14.49
CA PRO A 358 -2.41 6.96 -15.54
C PRO A 358 -3.82 6.66 -15.02
N ARG A 359 -4.84 6.92 -15.83
CA ARG A 359 -6.25 6.75 -15.44
C ARG A 359 -6.57 5.36 -14.93
N ARG A 360 -5.97 4.30 -15.51
CA ARG A 360 -6.21 2.93 -15.08
C ARG A 360 -5.62 2.67 -13.70
N THR A 361 -4.41 3.18 -13.44
CA THR A 361 -3.75 3.15 -12.13
C THR A 361 -4.60 3.88 -11.10
N ARG A 362 -5.02 5.12 -11.42
CA ARG A 362 -5.91 5.90 -10.54
C ARG A 362 -7.25 5.22 -10.30
N ARG A 363 -7.85 4.57 -11.32
CA ARG A 363 -9.10 3.80 -11.17
C ARG A 363 -8.93 2.62 -10.22
N ALA A 364 -7.88 1.83 -10.35
CA ALA A 364 -7.60 0.70 -9.45
C ALA A 364 -7.33 1.17 -8.02
N LYS A 365 -6.49 2.20 -7.85
CA LYS A 365 -6.23 2.86 -6.57
C LYS A 365 -7.52 3.35 -5.92
N ASN A 366 -8.30 4.18 -6.62
CA ASN A 366 -9.56 4.75 -6.09
C ASN A 366 -10.56 3.65 -5.72
N ALA A 367 -10.58 2.51 -6.42
CA ALA A 367 -11.42 1.38 -6.07
C ALA A 367 -11.02 0.82 -4.70
N SER A 368 -9.75 0.46 -4.53
CA SER A 368 -9.24 -0.08 -3.27
C SER A 368 -9.39 0.91 -2.10
N VAL A 369 -9.10 2.20 -2.32
CA VAL A 369 -9.28 3.26 -1.32
C VAL A 369 -10.75 3.38 -0.91
N ALA A 370 -11.69 3.36 -1.85
CA ALA A 370 -13.12 3.43 -1.51
C ALA A 370 -13.58 2.22 -0.67
N ASP A 371 -13.01 1.04 -0.88
CA ASP A 371 -13.30 -0.15 -0.06
C ASP A 371 -12.71 -0.03 1.35
N SER A 372 -11.44 0.39 1.44
CA SER A 372 -10.71 0.65 2.69
C SER A 372 -11.44 1.68 3.55
N VAL A 373 -11.82 2.81 2.95
CA VAL A 373 -12.60 3.86 3.60
C VAL A 373 -13.96 3.34 4.09
N ARG A 374 -14.64 2.53 3.29
CA ARG A 374 -15.96 2.00 3.64
C ARG A 374 -15.89 1.03 4.83
N ARG A 375 -14.89 0.14 4.86
CA ARG A 375 -14.75 -0.92 5.86
C ARG A 375 -14.17 -0.38 7.17
N GLU A 376 -13.15 0.45 7.08
CA GLU A 376 -12.26 0.75 8.21
C GLU A 376 -12.01 2.25 8.41
N GLY A 377 -12.44 3.11 7.49
CA GLY A 377 -12.13 4.55 7.52
C GLY A 377 -10.67 4.88 7.18
N SER A 378 -9.88 3.88 6.78
CA SER A 378 -8.51 4.01 6.30
C SER A 378 -8.50 4.46 4.83
N ARG A 379 -7.41 5.12 4.38
CA ARG A 379 -7.24 5.63 2.99
C ARG A 379 -6.18 4.82 2.25
N ARG A 380 -6.10 3.52 2.55
CA ARG A 380 -5.08 2.62 2.01
C ARG A 380 -5.53 2.10 0.65
N SER A 381 -4.56 1.90 -0.24
CA SER A 381 -4.76 1.28 -1.54
C SER A 381 -4.18 -0.13 -1.54
N ASP A 382 -4.69 -0.99 -2.41
CA ASP A 382 -4.08 -2.29 -2.72
C ASP A 382 -2.83 -2.04 -3.59
N GLN A 383 -1.65 -2.15 -2.96
CA GLN A 383 -0.37 -1.83 -3.58
C GLN A 383 -0.04 -2.80 -4.72
N ALA A 384 -0.34 -4.09 -4.55
CA ALA A 384 -0.10 -5.11 -5.56
C ALA A 384 -1.00 -4.89 -6.79
N ALA A 385 -2.27 -4.54 -6.60
CA ALA A 385 -3.17 -4.21 -7.70
C ALA A 385 -2.72 -2.96 -8.47
N VAL A 386 -2.23 -1.92 -7.77
CA VAL A 386 -1.67 -0.71 -8.40
C VAL A 386 -0.48 -1.08 -9.27
N TRP A 387 0.45 -1.88 -8.75
CA TRP A 387 1.63 -2.37 -9.46
C TRP A 387 1.29 -3.24 -10.68
N ASN A 388 0.36 -4.18 -10.55
CA ASN A 388 -0.10 -5.00 -11.68
C ASN A 388 -0.65 -4.15 -12.83
N VAL A 389 -1.37 -3.06 -12.50
CA VAL A 389 -1.87 -2.14 -13.53
C VAL A 389 -0.75 -1.33 -14.16
N ILE A 390 0.25 -0.91 -13.39
CA ILE A 390 1.43 -0.19 -13.92
C ILE A 390 2.19 -1.09 -14.90
N ASP A 391 2.42 -2.34 -14.56
CA ASP A 391 3.10 -3.31 -15.43
C ASP A 391 2.33 -3.53 -16.73
N GLN A 392 1.01 -3.64 -16.65
CA GLN A 392 0.15 -3.71 -17.84
C GLN A 392 0.24 -2.44 -18.69
N GLU A 393 0.24 -1.25 -18.09
CA GLU A 393 0.33 0.02 -18.85
C GLU A 393 1.70 0.15 -19.54
N LEU A 394 2.81 -0.14 -18.85
CA LEU A 394 4.15 -0.11 -19.44
C LEU A 394 4.28 -1.13 -20.58
N ALA A 395 3.74 -2.34 -20.41
CA ALA A 395 3.71 -3.37 -21.45
C ALA A 395 2.89 -2.93 -22.68
N HIS A 396 1.71 -2.32 -22.50
CA HIS A 396 0.91 -1.79 -23.61
C HIS A 396 1.61 -0.66 -24.38
N LEU A 397 2.48 0.10 -23.71
CA LEU A 397 3.30 1.15 -24.32
C LEU A 397 4.61 0.61 -24.93
N GLY A 398 4.95 -0.66 -24.68
CA GLY A 398 6.21 -1.27 -25.12
C GLY A 398 7.44 -0.61 -24.48
N VAL A 399 7.29 -0.14 -23.24
CA VAL A 399 8.38 0.46 -22.45
C VAL A 399 8.98 -0.62 -21.56
N ASP A 400 10.30 -0.79 -21.66
CA ASP A 400 11.06 -1.62 -20.74
C ASP A 400 11.55 -0.73 -19.58
N SER A 401 11.21 -1.12 -18.34
CA SER A 401 11.48 -0.34 -17.13
C SER A 401 12.12 -1.25 -16.08
N GLY A 402 13.39 -1.00 -15.78
CA GLY A 402 14.13 -1.78 -14.78
C GLY A 402 13.58 -1.67 -13.36
N THR A 403 12.86 -0.59 -13.03
CA THR A 403 12.23 -0.37 -11.71
C THR A 403 10.70 -0.40 -11.75
N ARG A 404 10.11 -0.63 -12.94
CA ARG A 404 8.66 -0.59 -13.19
C ARG A 404 8.02 0.72 -12.76
N ALA A 405 8.70 1.85 -12.97
CA ALA A 405 8.24 3.17 -12.56
C ALA A 405 7.24 3.75 -13.56
N VAL A 406 6.12 4.31 -13.08
CA VAL A 406 5.12 4.97 -13.95
C VAL A 406 5.72 6.07 -14.82
N ARG A 407 6.69 6.83 -14.31
CA ARG A 407 7.37 7.90 -15.05
C ARG A 407 8.03 7.40 -16.34
N ASP A 408 8.39 6.12 -16.41
CA ASP A 408 9.02 5.54 -17.60
C ASP A 408 8.06 5.45 -18.77
N ALA A 409 6.75 5.56 -18.55
CA ALA A 409 5.77 5.74 -19.62
C ALA A 409 6.11 6.96 -20.51
N GLU A 410 6.83 7.98 -20.00
CA GLU A 410 7.31 9.09 -20.84
C GLU A 410 8.33 8.66 -21.91
N GLN A 411 9.03 7.53 -21.74
CA GLN A 411 9.93 7.00 -22.77
C GLN A 411 9.18 6.70 -24.07
N PHE A 412 7.90 6.33 -23.98
CA PHE A 412 7.04 6.15 -25.15
C PHE A 412 6.95 7.44 -26.00
N LEU A 413 6.90 8.61 -25.37
CA LEU A 413 6.84 9.91 -26.07
C LEU A 413 8.12 10.23 -26.83
N ARG A 414 9.27 9.64 -26.46
CA ARG A 414 10.51 9.78 -27.24
C ARG A 414 10.40 9.08 -28.59
N ARG A 415 9.61 8.00 -28.67
CA ARG A 415 9.37 7.21 -29.88
C ARG A 415 8.21 7.77 -30.72
N ASP A 416 7.12 8.23 -30.09
CA ASP A 416 5.95 8.81 -30.76
C ASP A 416 6.02 10.36 -30.83
N ARG A 417 6.76 10.86 -31.83
CA ARG A 417 6.96 12.31 -32.04
C ARG A 417 5.66 13.08 -32.28
N GLN A 418 4.67 12.47 -32.95
CA GLN A 418 3.38 13.11 -33.24
C GLN A 418 2.59 13.33 -31.95
N ARG A 419 2.54 12.33 -31.08
CA ARG A 419 1.89 12.43 -29.77
C ARG A 419 2.62 13.39 -28.86
N ALA A 420 3.95 13.34 -28.79
CA ALA A 420 4.75 14.29 -28.03
C ALA A 420 4.52 15.74 -28.48
N HIS A 421 4.45 16.00 -29.79
CA HIS A 421 4.12 17.33 -30.33
C HIS A 421 2.69 17.76 -29.97
N THR A 422 1.73 16.84 -30.06
CA THR A 422 0.31 17.11 -29.72
C THR A 422 0.15 17.48 -28.24
N ILE A 423 0.81 16.75 -27.35
CA ILE A 423 0.85 17.02 -25.91
C ILE A 423 1.43 18.41 -25.66
N ARG A 424 2.63 18.71 -26.19
CA ARG A 424 3.28 20.02 -26.00
C ARG A 424 2.39 21.18 -26.44
N ARG A 425 1.75 21.05 -27.61
CA ARG A 425 0.87 22.11 -28.15
C ARG A 425 -0.38 22.32 -27.29
N LEU A 426 -0.96 21.25 -26.75
CA LEU A 426 -2.18 21.36 -25.95
C LEU A 426 -1.89 21.80 -24.52
N ALA A 427 -0.83 21.27 -23.90
CA ALA A 427 -0.35 21.72 -22.60
C ALA A 427 0.01 23.23 -22.63
N GLY A 428 0.76 23.66 -23.65
CA GLY A 428 1.17 25.07 -23.81
C GLY A 428 0.04 26.06 -24.11
N ARG A 429 -1.17 25.58 -24.46
CA ARG A 429 -2.35 26.45 -24.60
C ARG A 429 -2.99 26.80 -23.26
N GLY A 430 -2.74 26.01 -22.22
CA GLY A 430 -3.45 26.14 -20.95
C GLY A 430 -4.93 25.73 -21.02
N PRO A 431 -5.62 25.74 -19.86
CA PRO A 431 -7.06 25.67 -19.79
C PRO A 431 -7.70 26.94 -20.38
N LEU A 432 -8.93 26.83 -20.90
CA LEU A 432 -9.69 27.99 -21.38
C LEU A 432 -10.05 28.94 -20.23
N PRO A 433 -10.30 30.24 -20.49
CA PRO A 433 -10.75 31.16 -19.45
C PRO A 433 -11.97 30.63 -18.69
N GLY A 434 -11.88 30.60 -17.36
CA GLY A 434 -12.93 30.08 -16.47
C GLY A 434 -13.09 28.55 -16.45
N GLN A 435 -12.35 27.81 -17.29
CA GLN A 435 -12.35 26.34 -17.24
C GLN A 435 -11.72 25.91 -15.91
N CYS A 436 -12.42 25.05 -15.17
CA CYS A 436 -11.97 24.51 -13.89
C CYS A 436 -11.90 22.97 -13.89
N GLY A 437 -12.27 22.30 -14.98
CA GLY A 437 -12.09 20.85 -15.09
C GLY A 437 -12.04 20.35 -16.52
N VAL A 438 -11.98 19.02 -16.65
CA VAL A 438 -11.98 18.32 -17.92
C VAL A 438 -12.75 16.99 -17.81
N VAL A 439 -13.65 16.73 -18.78
CA VAL A 439 -14.18 15.39 -19.03
C VAL A 439 -13.43 14.79 -20.21
N VAL A 440 -12.92 13.57 -20.02
CA VAL A 440 -12.14 12.85 -21.02
C VAL A 440 -13.01 11.77 -21.65
N ALA A 441 -13.05 11.74 -22.99
CA ALA A 441 -13.73 10.70 -23.75
C ALA A 441 -12.83 10.04 -24.78
N HIS A 442 -12.94 8.72 -24.90
CA HIS A 442 -12.39 7.93 -26.00
C HIS A 442 -13.54 7.62 -26.98
N GLY A 443 -13.54 8.27 -28.13
CA GLY A 443 -14.66 8.23 -29.07
C GLY A 443 -16.00 8.50 -28.37
N ARG A 444 -16.92 7.53 -28.43
CA ARG A 444 -18.25 7.64 -27.80
C ARG A 444 -18.30 7.45 -26.27
N ARG A 445 -17.20 7.04 -25.63
CA ARG A 445 -17.17 6.68 -24.21
C ARG A 445 -16.45 7.75 -23.38
N VAL A 446 -17.14 8.30 -22.39
CA VAL A 446 -16.50 9.06 -21.29
C VAL A 446 -15.71 8.07 -20.43
N VAL A 447 -14.46 8.38 -20.13
CA VAL A 447 -13.55 7.51 -19.37
C VAL A 447 -13.06 8.13 -18.07
N ALA A 448 -12.97 9.46 -17.99
CA ALA A 448 -12.56 10.18 -16.80
C ALA A 448 -13.25 11.55 -16.66
N ILE A 449 -13.31 12.04 -15.44
CA ILE A 449 -13.77 13.37 -15.04
C ILE A 449 -12.74 13.90 -14.05
N GLU A 450 -12.26 15.12 -14.24
CA GLU A 450 -11.38 15.84 -13.31
C GLU A 450 -11.95 17.25 -13.14
N VAL A 451 -12.15 17.69 -11.92
CA VAL A 451 -12.72 19.01 -11.62
C VAL A 451 -11.98 19.62 -10.44
N PHE A 452 -11.50 20.83 -10.62
CA PHE A 452 -10.97 21.71 -9.59
C PHE A 452 -12.01 22.78 -9.28
N GLY A 453 -11.96 23.33 -8.08
CA GLY A 453 -12.95 24.29 -7.64
C GLY A 453 -13.00 25.56 -8.49
N ASN A 454 -11.89 26.00 -9.04
CA ASN A 454 -11.83 27.16 -9.93
C ASN A 454 -10.71 27.02 -10.97
N HIS A 455 -10.57 28.02 -11.83
CA HIS A 455 -9.57 28.05 -12.90
C HIS A 455 -8.14 28.04 -12.36
N ASP A 456 -7.86 28.81 -11.31
CA ASP A 456 -6.52 28.98 -10.74
C ASP A 456 -6.02 27.69 -10.10
N LEU A 457 -6.94 26.88 -9.55
CA LEU A 457 -6.63 25.55 -9.05
C LEU A 457 -6.37 24.54 -10.18
N LEU A 458 -7.00 24.66 -11.35
CA LEU A 458 -6.73 23.77 -12.49
C LEU A 458 -5.39 24.11 -13.17
N LEU A 459 -5.07 25.41 -13.27
CA LEU A 459 -4.01 25.91 -14.13
C LEU A 459 -2.63 25.24 -13.90
N PRO A 460 -2.13 25.07 -12.65
CA PRO A 460 -0.85 24.40 -12.39
C PRO A 460 -0.84 22.92 -12.80
N HIS A 461 -2.02 22.28 -12.85
CA HIS A 461 -2.17 20.84 -13.11
C HIS A 461 -2.48 20.50 -14.57
N TRP A 462 -2.77 21.51 -15.39
CA TRP A 462 -3.21 21.32 -16.77
C TRP A 462 -2.25 20.48 -17.61
N GLU A 463 -0.96 20.80 -17.57
CA GLU A 463 0.06 20.05 -18.32
C GLU A 463 0.11 18.58 -17.87
N GLY A 464 0.04 18.34 -16.56
CA GLY A 464 0.09 17.00 -15.98
C GLY A 464 -1.11 16.13 -16.37
N LEU A 465 -2.31 16.72 -16.41
CA LEU A 465 -3.54 16.05 -16.86
C LEU A 465 -3.54 15.77 -18.37
N VAL A 466 -3.11 16.74 -19.18
CA VAL A 466 -3.00 16.57 -20.62
C VAL A 466 -2.02 15.45 -20.95
N ARG A 467 -0.86 15.42 -20.27
CA ARG A 467 0.14 14.36 -20.43
C ARG A 467 -0.41 12.99 -20.09
N SER A 468 -0.99 12.82 -18.90
CA SER A 468 -1.46 11.51 -18.44
C SER A 468 -2.54 10.93 -19.36
N HIS A 469 -3.49 11.75 -19.80
CA HIS A 469 -4.57 11.29 -20.67
C HIS A 469 -4.13 11.05 -22.12
N LEU A 470 -3.27 11.90 -22.68
CA LEU A 470 -2.78 11.71 -24.05
C LEU A 470 -1.65 10.68 -24.16
N LEU A 471 -1.15 10.11 -23.05
CA LEU A 471 -0.31 8.91 -23.09
C LEU A 471 -1.11 7.65 -23.42
N GLU A 472 -2.39 7.59 -23.06
CA GLU A 472 -3.23 6.41 -23.27
C GLU A 472 -3.60 6.17 -24.74
N ARG A 473 -3.88 4.91 -25.08
CA ARG A 473 -4.53 4.56 -26.35
C ARG A 473 -6.07 4.64 -26.17
N PRO A 474 -6.81 5.25 -27.10
CA PRO A 474 -8.27 5.28 -27.04
C PRO A 474 -8.88 3.88 -26.95
N THR A 475 -9.90 3.74 -26.10
CA THR A 475 -10.58 2.46 -25.82
C THR A 475 -11.94 2.33 -26.51
N ALA A 476 -12.33 3.32 -27.30
CA ALA A 476 -13.55 3.30 -28.08
C ALA A 476 -13.48 4.24 -29.28
N ASN A 477 -14.17 3.84 -30.34
CA ASN A 477 -14.31 4.60 -31.59
C ASN A 477 -15.62 5.41 -31.60
N GLY A 478 -15.77 6.25 -32.62
CA GLY A 478 -16.95 7.10 -32.83
C GLY A 478 -16.75 8.51 -32.28
N HIS A 479 -17.85 9.26 -32.18
CA HIS A 479 -17.81 10.68 -31.85
C HIS A 479 -18.14 10.92 -30.36
N PRO A 480 -17.45 11.88 -29.72
CA PRO A 480 -17.75 12.27 -28.36
C PRO A 480 -19.08 13.04 -28.30
N SER A 481 -19.75 13.04 -27.15
CA SER A 481 -21.04 13.72 -26.96
C SER A 481 -21.03 14.56 -25.69
N ALA A 482 -21.34 15.85 -25.82
CA ALA A 482 -21.49 16.77 -24.69
C ALA A 482 -22.62 16.31 -23.74
N THR A 483 -23.73 15.83 -24.29
CA THR A 483 -24.83 15.23 -23.52
C THR A 483 -24.37 14.04 -22.69
N MET A 484 -23.51 13.20 -23.26
CA MET A 484 -22.92 12.07 -22.54
C MET A 484 -21.96 12.53 -21.43
N ALA A 485 -21.15 13.56 -21.69
CA ALA A 485 -20.27 14.15 -20.69
C ALA A 485 -21.08 14.71 -19.50
N LEU A 486 -22.08 15.56 -19.76
CA LEU A 486 -22.98 16.10 -18.73
C LEU A 486 -23.69 15.01 -17.94
N ARG A 487 -24.23 13.99 -18.63
CA ARG A 487 -24.90 12.86 -17.98
C ARG A 487 -23.97 12.12 -17.03
N ARG A 488 -22.68 12.02 -17.36
CA ARG A 488 -21.67 11.35 -16.52
C ARG A 488 -21.26 12.22 -15.33
N ILE A 489 -21.09 13.52 -15.50
CA ILE A 489 -20.87 14.45 -14.38
C ILE A 489 -22.05 14.39 -13.42
N ARG A 490 -23.28 14.56 -13.90
CA ARG A 490 -24.48 14.54 -13.06
C ARG A 490 -24.61 13.23 -12.29
N ARG A 491 -24.34 12.09 -12.94
CA ARG A 491 -24.38 10.79 -12.28
C ARG A 491 -23.29 10.63 -11.22
N PHE A 492 -22.11 11.21 -11.43
CA PHE A 492 -21.06 11.22 -10.40
C PHE A 492 -21.45 12.14 -9.24
N ALA A 493 -21.97 13.34 -9.53
CA ALA A 493 -22.42 14.30 -8.54
C ALA A 493 -23.52 13.75 -7.61
N THR A 494 -24.48 12.99 -8.15
CA THR A 494 -25.60 12.43 -7.38
C THR A 494 -25.36 11.01 -6.88
N ALA A 495 -24.18 10.44 -7.11
CA ALA A 495 -23.86 9.10 -6.63
C ALA A 495 -23.81 9.07 -5.10
N ALA A 496 -24.25 7.95 -4.50
CA ALA A 496 -24.11 7.75 -3.07
C ALA A 496 -22.62 7.68 -2.71
N ALA A 497 -22.14 8.67 -1.95
CA ALA A 497 -20.77 8.71 -1.45
C ALA A 497 -20.68 8.34 0.02
N VAL A 498 -19.52 7.79 0.42
CA VAL A 498 -19.13 7.65 1.83
C VAL A 498 -18.35 8.89 2.22
N ALA A 499 -18.87 9.65 3.19
CA ALA A 499 -18.23 10.86 3.70
C ALA A 499 -17.29 10.54 4.88
N ASN A 500 -16.11 11.15 4.87
CA ASN A 500 -15.15 11.12 5.98
C ASN A 500 -14.54 12.51 6.18
N ARG A 501 -14.03 12.76 7.38
CA ARG A 501 -13.18 13.94 7.62
C ARG A 501 -11.99 13.90 6.66
N GLY A 502 -11.63 15.04 6.08
CA GLY A 502 -10.40 15.15 5.30
C GLY A 502 -9.17 14.80 6.12
N VAL A 503 -8.10 14.32 5.48
CA VAL A 503 -6.78 14.21 6.12
C VAL A 503 -6.32 15.59 6.62
N GLY A 504 -6.52 16.62 5.80
CA GLY A 504 -6.37 18.02 6.17
C GLY A 504 -7.73 18.69 6.38
N LEU A 505 -7.87 19.91 5.87
CA LEU A 505 -9.11 20.67 5.88
C LEU A 505 -10.17 20.02 4.97
N GLY A 506 -11.44 20.14 5.38
CA GLY A 506 -12.59 19.72 4.57
C GLY A 506 -13.10 18.30 4.84
N THR A 507 -13.92 17.82 3.92
CA THR A 507 -14.60 16.51 3.95
C THR A 507 -14.32 15.76 2.66
N GLU A 508 -13.88 14.51 2.78
CA GLU A 508 -13.66 13.60 1.66
C GLU A 508 -14.93 12.79 1.39
N LEU A 509 -15.31 12.70 0.12
CA LEU A 509 -16.42 11.90 -0.37
C LEU A 509 -15.89 10.83 -1.32
N HIS A 510 -16.12 9.55 -1.02
CA HIS A 510 -15.70 8.43 -1.87
C HIS A 510 -16.90 7.76 -2.55
N VAL A 511 -16.84 7.63 -3.87
CA VAL A 511 -17.88 7.02 -4.70
C VAL A 511 -17.36 5.72 -5.29
N ARG A 512 -18.10 4.63 -5.09
CA ARG A 512 -17.88 3.37 -5.80
C ARG A 512 -19.21 2.70 -6.13
N ASP A 513 -19.51 2.62 -7.42
CA ASP A 513 -20.64 1.86 -7.96
C ASP A 513 -20.21 0.94 -9.12
N ARG A 514 -21.15 0.21 -9.73
CA ARG A 514 -20.86 -0.75 -10.82
C ARG A 514 -20.25 -0.14 -12.09
N ARG A 515 -20.28 1.19 -12.24
CA ARG A 515 -19.95 1.92 -13.46
C ARG A 515 -18.98 3.09 -13.23
N THR A 516 -18.81 3.53 -11.99
CA THR A 516 -17.98 4.69 -11.64
C THR A 516 -17.27 4.44 -10.32
N VAL A 517 -16.00 4.82 -10.26
CA VAL A 517 -15.25 5.00 -9.03
C VAL A 517 -14.63 6.39 -9.01
N GLY A 518 -14.61 7.07 -7.89
CA GLY A 518 -14.07 8.42 -7.78
C GLY A 518 -14.10 8.97 -6.37
N GLN A 519 -13.65 10.20 -6.23
CA GLN A 519 -13.64 10.91 -4.95
C GLN A 519 -13.76 12.42 -5.13
N ALA A 520 -14.16 13.12 -4.08
CA ALA A 520 -14.20 14.57 -4.03
C ALA A 520 -13.76 15.09 -2.65
N LEU A 521 -13.08 16.22 -2.64
CA LEU A 521 -12.74 16.99 -1.45
C LEU A 521 -13.60 18.25 -1.41
N ILE A 522 -14.35 18.41 -0.32
CA ILE A 522 -15.28 19.51 -0.08
C ILE A 522 -14.75 20.38 1.05
N HIS A 523 -14.72 21.69 0.86
CA HIS A 523 -14.39 22.64 1.90
C HIS A 523 -15.47 23.73 1.93
N GLU A 524 -15.97 24.09 3.10
CA GLU A 524 -17.03 25.12 3.25
C GLU A 524 -18.28 24.91 2.36
N GLY A 525 -18.61 23.65 2.05
CA GLY A 525 -19.77 23.28 1.24
C GLY A 525 -19.55 23.34 -0.27
N THR A 526 -18.35 23.68 -0.73
CA THR A 526 -17.97 23.77 -2.16
C THR A 526 -16.91 22.74 -2.54
N VAL A 527 -16.89 22.34 -3.81
CA VAL A 527 -15.89 21.39 -4.34
C VAL A 527 -14.54 22.09 -4.46
N VAL A 528 -13.52 21.54 -3.80
CA VAL A 528 -12.12 21.93 -3.99
C VAL A 528 -11.49 21.13 -5.12
N HIS A 529 -11.71 19.82 -5.11
CA HIS A 529 -11.24 18.90 -6.14
C HIS A 529 -12.16 17.67 -6.23
N ALA A 530 -12.39 17.14 -7.43
CA ALA A 530 -13.14 15.91 -7.64
C ALA A 530 -12.63 15.16 -8.88
N SER A 531 -12.47 13.85 -8.76
CA SER A 531 -12.05 12.98 -9.85
C SER A 531 -12.92 11.72 -9.93
N ALA A 532 -13.17 11.24 -11.14
CA ALA A 532 -13.91 10.00 -11.35
C ALA A 532 -13.48 9.25 -12.61
N PHE A 533 -13.52 7.93 -12.53
CA PHE A 533 -13.12 6.99 -13.57
C PHE A 533 -14.24 6.01 -13.88
N MET A 534 -14.54 5.85 -15.17
CA MET A 534 -15.58 4.92 -15.59
C MET A 534 -15.08 3.46 -15.57
N ILE A 535 -15.93 2.59 -15.05
CA ILE A 535 -15.77 1.13 -15.04
C ILE A 535 -16.57 0.59 -16.21
N GLY A 536 -15.90 -0.07 -17.17
CA GLY A 536 -16.48 -0.53 -18.44
C GLY A 536 -15.60 -0.17 -19.62
#